data_AF-A0A916IYQ6-F1
#
_entry.id   AF-A0A916IYQ6-F1
#
_cell.length_a   1.000
_cell.length_b   1.000
_cell.length_c   1.000
_cell.angle_alpha   90.00
_cell.angle_beta   90.00
_cell.angle_gamma   90.00
#
_symmetry.space_group_name_H-M   'P 1'
#
loop_
_entity.id
_entity.type
_entity.pdbx_description
1 polymer ?
#
loop_
_entity_poly.entity_id
_entity_poly.type
_entity_poly.pdbx_seq_one_letter_code
_entity_poly.pdbx_strand_id
1 'polypeptide(L)'
;MDLQYPALKTRLLLLDAAIQRAWLRERKRAIEEILHLLASVGLEPRDMPQLLQENAGSIKHPLMLDARKQTALRIKRSPQFIDPATGRSWNGLGKRPKWLTGNIERFRVVGF
;
A
#
# COMPACT_ATOMS: atom_id res chain seq x y z
N MET A 1 35.63 1.38 29.49
CA MET A 1 35.41 0.30 28.51
C MET A 1 33.94 -0.09 28.59
N ASP A 2 33.04 0.70 28.01
CA ASP A 2 31.62 0.35 28.02
C ASP A 2 31.30 -0.53 26.82
N LEU A 3 31.28 -1.82 27.15
CA LEU A 3 31.03 -3.01 26.33
C LEU A 3 29.60 -3.06 25.72
N GLN A 4 28.92 -1.93 25.64
CA GLN A 4 27.52 -1.85 25.20
C GLN A 4 27.37 -1.64 23.69
N TYR A 5 28.32 -0.96 23.04
CA TYR A 5 28.25 -0.75 21.60
C TYR A 5 28.21 -2.05 20.79
N PRO A 6 29.06 -3.07 21.06
CA PRO A 6 28.97 -4.36 20.37
C PRO A 6 27.63 -5.06 20.61
N ALA A 7 27.10 -5.01 21.83
CA ALA A 7 25.81 -5.61 22.15
C ALA A 7 24.64 -4.95 21.40
N LEU A 8 24.64 -3.63 21.29
CA LEU A 8 23.66 -2.87 20.49
C LEU A 8 23.75 -3.22 19.00
N LYS A 9 24.97 -3.35 18.47
CA LYS A 9 25.18 -3.76 17.08
C LYS A 9 24.67 -5.17 16.82
N THR A 10 24.89 -6.11 17.73
CA THR A 10 24.33 -7.47 17.64
C THR A 10 22.81 -7.44 17.66
N ARG A 11 22.21 -6.61 18.52
CA ARG A 11 20.74 -6.47 18.58
C ARG A 11 20.18 -5.89 17.28
N LEU A 12 20.85 -4.92 16.67
CA LEU A 12 20.45 -4.37 15.36
C LEU A 12 20.41 -5.48 14.29
N LEU A 13 21.49 -6.27 14.19
CA LEU A 13 21.56 -7.38 13.23
C LEU A 13 20.45 -8.42 13.44
N LEU A 14 20.13 -8.74 14.70
CA LEU A 14 19.05 -9.67 15.02
C LEU A 14 17.68 -9.10 14.61
N LEU A 15 17.45 -7.81 14.80
CA LEU A 15 16.22 -7.14 14.38
C LEU A 15 16.11 -7.09 12.85
N ASP A 16 17.19 -6.77 12.14
CA ASP A 16 17.20 -6.78 10.68
C ASP A 16 16.88 -8.17 10.14
N ALA A 17 17.47 -9.22 10.70
CA ALA A 17 17.14 -10.59 10.36
C ALA A 17 15.68 -10.96 10.70
N ALA A 18 15.10 -10.41 11.76
CA ALA A 18 13.69 -10.60 12.08
C ALA A 18 12.77 -9.89 11.08
N ILE A 19 13.10 -8.67 10.67
CA ILE A 19 12.38 -7.89 9.66
C ILE A 19 12.39 -8.63 8.33
N GLN A 20 13.56 -9.08 7.87
CA GLN A 20 13.67 -9.83 6.61
C GLN A 20 12.84 -11.12 6.64
N ARG A 21 12.88 -11.87 7.75
CA ARG A 21 12.03 -13.06 7.91
C ARG A 21 10.54 -12.72 7.89
N ALA A 22 10.13 -11.62 8.49
CA ALA A 22 8.74 -11.18 8.44
C ALA A 22 8.32 -10.80 7.01
N TRP A 23 9.13 -10.00 6.32
CA TRP A 23 8.89 -9.61 4.94
C TRP A 23 8.80 -10.81 3.99
N LEU A 24 9.71 -11.78 4.12
CA LEU A 24 9.66 -13.00 3.31
C LEU A 24 8.40 -13.82 3.57
N ARG A 25 7.94 -13.93 4.82
CA ARG A 25 6.69 -14.61 5.16
C ARG A 25 5.48 -13.90 4.54
N GLU A 26 5.42 -12.58 4.66
CA GLU A 26 4.33 -11.78 4.09
C GLU A 26 4.32 -11.89 2.56
N ARG A 27 5.48 -11.75 1.91
CA ARG A 27 5.62 -11.87 0.47
C ARG A 27 5.25 -13.27 -0.02
N LYS A 28 5.68 -14.33 0.68
CA LYS A 28 5.30 -15.71 0.35
C LYS A 28 3.79 -15.91 0.46
N ARG A 29 3.17 -15.43 1.54
CA ARG A 29 1.73 -15.52 1.74
C ARG A 29 0.96 -14.78 0.63
N ALA A 30 1.41 -13.59 0.24
CA ALA A 30 0.81 -12.84 -0.86
C ALA A 30 0.90 -13.62 -2.19
N ILE A 31 2.03 -14.27 -2.47
CA ILE A 31 2.18 -15.12 -3.66
C ILE A 31 1.21 -16.30 -3.59
N GLU A 32 1.12 -16.99 -2.45
CA GLU A 32 0.18 -18.11 -2.26
C GLU A 32 -1.28 -17.68 -2.44
N GLU A 33 -1.66 -16.51 -1.94
CA GLU A 33 -2.98 -15.93 -2.13
C GLU A 33 -3.28 -15.63 -3.61
N ILE A 34 -2.31 -15.04 -4.32
CA ILE A 34 -2.44 -14.79 -5.76
C ILE A 34 -2.59 -16.11 -6.53
N LEU A 35 -1.79 -17.12 -6.21
CA LEU A 35 -1.87 -18.44 -6.85
C LEU A 35 -3.21 -19.12 -6.58
N HIS A 36 -3.71 -19.04 -5.35
CA HIS A 36 -5.03 -19.55 -4.99
C HIS A 36 -6.14 -18.84 -5.77
N LEU A 37 -6.06 -17.52 -5.90
CA LEU A 37 -7.01 -16.74 -6.70
C LEU A 37 -6.97 -17.11 -8.18
N LEU A 38 -5.77 -17.27 -8.76
CA LEU A 38 -5.61 -17.73 -10.15
C LEU A 38 -6.22 -19.12 -10.34
N ALA A 39 -5.93 -20.07 -9.45
CA ALA A 39 -6.50 -21.41 -9.51
C ALA A 39 -8.04 -21.38 -9.40
N SER A 40 -8.60 -20.50 -8.57
CA SER A 40 -10.07 -20.36 -8.42
C SER A 40 -10.78 -19.97 -9.72
N VAL A 41 -10.10 -19.30 -10.63
CA VAL A 41 -10.61 -18.91 -11.95
C VAL A 41 -10.12 -19.85 -13.06
N GLY A 42 -9.49 -20.97 -12.71
CA GLY A 42 -8.98 -21.98 -13.64
C GLY A 42 -7.73 -21.54 -14.42
N LEU A 43 -7.01 -20.53 -13.93
CA LEU A 43 -5.79 -20.03 -14.55
C LEU A 43 -4.55 -20.61 -13.87
N GLU A 44 -3.60 -21.05 -14.68
CA GLU A 44 -2.30 -21.50 -14.22
C GLU A 44 -1.24 -20.41 -14.43
N PRO A 45 -0.17 -20.37 -13.63
CA PRO A 45 0.91 -19.38 -13.80
C PRO A 45 1.54 -19.39 -15.20
N ARG A 46 1.48 -20.51 -15.91
CA ARG A 46 1.96 -20.66 -17.29
C ARG A 46 1.13 -19.89 -18.33
N ASP A 47 -0.12 -19.57 -18.00
CA ASP A 47 -1.02 -18.82 -18.88
C ASP A 47 -0.78 -17.30 -18.75
N MET A 48 -0.06 -16.87 -17.70
CA MET A 48 0.22 -15.46 -17.40
C MET A 48 0.97 -14.71 -18.50
N PRO A 49 2.04 -15.25 -19.11
CA PRO A 49 2.77 -14.52 -20.16
C PRO A 49 1.87 -14.19 -21.35
N GLN A 50 1.02 -15.13 -21.75
CA GLN A 50 0.08 -14.95 -22.85
C GLN A 50 -1.03 -13.97 -22.47
N LEU A 51 -1.63 -14.08 -21.29
CA LEU A 51 -2.62 -13.11 -20.79
C LEU A 51 -2.05 -11.69 -20.69
N LEU A 52 -0.82 -11.54 -20.20
CA LEU A 52 -0.15 -10.25 -20.09
C LEU A 52 0.21 -9.68 -21.46
N GLN A 53 0.57 -10.53 -22.43
CA GLN A 53 0.89 -10.13 -23.79
C GLN A 53 -0.35 -9.77 -24.61
N GLU A 54 -1.42 -10.56 -24.52
CA GLU A 54 -2.72 -10.30 -25.15
C GLU A 54 -3.36 -9.00 -24.63
N ASN A 55 -3.17 -8.70 -23.34
CA ASN A 55 -3.66 -7.46 -22.73
C ASN A 55 -2.64 -6.31 -22.76
N ALA A 56 -1.40 -6.53 -23.22
CA ALA A 56 -0.37 -5.48 -23.33
C ALA A 56 -0.78 -4.37 -24.33
N GLY A 57 -1.65 -4.70 -25.30
CA GLY A 57 -2.23 -3.73 -26.24
C GLY A 57 -3.45 -2.95 -25.73
N SER A 58 -4.06 -3.37 -24.61
CA SER A 58 -5.26 -2.76 -24.01
C SER A 58 -4.96 -1.75 -22.90
N ILE A 59 -3.69 -1.47 -22.60
CA ILE A 59 -3.31 -0.41 -21.65
C ILE A 59 -3.30 0.94 -22.38
N LYS A 60 -4.47 1.35 -22.90
CA LYS A 60 -4.78 2.77 -23.10
C LYS A 60 -5.74 3.19 -21.98
N HIS A 61 -5.13 3.76 -20.95
CA HIS A 61 -5.72 4.43 -19.78
C HIS A 61 -6.22 3.53 -18.62
N PRO A 62 -5.92 3.86 -17.34
CA PRO A 62 -6.01 2.91 -16.20
C PRO A 62 -7.42 2.70 -15.62
N LEU A 63 -8.50 3.08 -16.30
CA LEU A 63 -9.81 3.29 -15.66
C LEU A 63 -10.96 3.06 -16.64
N MET A 64 -11.44 1.82 -16.78
CA MET A 64 -12.82 1.58 -17.21
C MET A 64 -13.38 0.28 -16.62
N LEU A 65 -13.20 0.09 -15.32
CA LEU A 65 -14.11 -0.76 -14.54
C LEU A 65 -15.42 0.00 -14.31
N ASP A 66 -16.55 -0.68 -14.45
CA ASP A 66 -17.89 -0.14 -14.17
C ASP A 66 -17.91 0.67 -12.87
N ALA A 67 -18.60 1.83 -12.86
CA ALA A 67 -18.67 2.72 -11.70
C ALA A 67 -19.09 2.00 -10.38
N ARG A 68 -19.87 0.91 -10.51
CA ARG A 68 -20.24 0.04 -9.38
C ARG A 68 -19.04 -0.76 -8.83
N LYS A 69 -18.13 -1.23 -9.68
CA LYS A 69 -16.87 -1.90 -9.29
C LYS A 69 -15.77 -0.91 -8.90
N GLN A 70 -15.77 0.31 -9.42
CA GLN A 70 -14.85 1.37 -8.97
C GLN A 70 -15.08 1.80 -7.51
N THR A 71 -16.31 1.67 -7.00
CA THR A 71 -16.57 1.93 -5.58
C THR A 71 -15.93 0.85 -4.69
N ALA A 72 -15.91 -0.40 -5.14
CA ALA A 72 -15.25 -1.52 -4.44
C ALA A 72 -13.72 -1.45 -4.50
N LEU A 73 -13.17 -0.81 -5.54
CA LEU A 73 -11.73 -0.59 -5.73
C LEU A 73 -11.25 0.77 -5.25
N ARG A 74 -12.02 1.47 -4.40
CA ARG A 74 -11.56 2.68 -3.74
C ARG A 74 -10.48 2.30 -2.73
N ILE A 75 -9.24 2.17 -3.23
CA ILE A 75 -8.03 2.12 -2.41
C ILE A 75 -8.20 3.24 -1.38
N LYS A 76 -8.26 2.85 -0.11
CA LYS A 76 -8.49 3.75 1.01
C LYS A 76 -7.27 4.66 1.10
N ARG A 77 -7.24 5.71 0.28
CA ARG A 77 -6.14 6.67 0.24
C ARG A 77 -6.07 7.28 1.63
N SER A 78 -4.92 7.14 2.27
CA SER A 78 -4.65 7.71 3.58
C SER A 78 -4.97 9.21 3.55
N PRO A 79 -5.60 9.76 4.61
CA PRO A 79 -5.88 11.17 4.65
C PRO A 79 -4.59 11.97 4.64
N GLN A 80 -4.50 12.91 3.69
CA GLN A 80 -3.34 13.78 3.54
C GLN A 80 -3.35 14.91 4.59
N PHE A 81 -4.53 15.29 5.09
CA PHE A 81 -4.68 16.34 6.08
C PHE A 81 -5.64 15.91 7.21
N ILE A 82 -5.33 16.29 8.45
CA ILE A 82 -6.16 16.02 9.65
C ILE A 82 -6.27 17.29 10.49
N ASP A 83 -7.49 17.59 10.95
CA ASP A 83 -7.77 18.66 11.92
C ASP A 83 -7.30 18.20 13.32
N PRO A 84 -6.30 18.85 13.94
CA PRO A 84 -5.82 18.47 15.27
C PRO A 84 -6.85 18.69 16.37
N ALA A 85 -7.83 19.58 16.18
CA ALA A 85 -8.83 19.89 17.20
C ALA A 85 -10.00 18.90 17.20
N THR A 86 -10.39 18.39 16.02
CA THR A 86 -11.60 17.55 15.89
C THR A 86 -11.33 16.17 15.30
N GLY A 87 -10.11 15.89 14.84
CA GLY A 87 -9.73 14.64 14.19
C GLY A 87 -10.33 14.43 12.80
N ARG A 88 -11.02 15.44 12.24
CA ARG A 88 -11.62 15.37 10.91
C ARG A 88 -10.52 15.29 9.85
N SER A 89 -10.68 14.42 8.87
CA SER A 89 -9.66 14.17 7.87
C SER A 89 -10.09 14.57 6.46
N TRP A 90 -9.15 15.02 5.63
CA TRP A 90 -9.37 15.35 4.23
C TRP A 90 -8.25 14.82 3.34
N ASN A 91 -8.63 14.11 2.29
CA ASN A 91 -7.68 13.39 1.43
C ASN A 91 -7.19 14.24 0.25
N GLY A 92 -7.40 15.56 0.28
CA GLY A 92 -7.03 16.46 -0.82
C GLY A 92 -7.99 16.47 -2.02
N LEU A 93 -9.04 15.63 -2.00
CA LEU A 93 -10.01 15.49 -3.08
C LEU A 93 -11.34 16.17 -2.73
N GLY A 94 -11.91 16.91 -3.69
CA GLY A 94 -13.20 17.58 -3.55
C GLY A 94 -13.13 18.95 -2.87
N LYS A 95 -14.28 19.45 -2.39
CA LYS A 95 -14.37 20.80 -1.80
C LYS A 95 -13.59 20.85 -0.48
N ARG A 96 -12.69 21.83 -0.36
CA ARG A 96 -11.87 22.05 0.82
C ARG A 96 -12.75 22.30 2.06
N PRO A 97 -12.53 21.59 3.18
CA PRO A 97 -13.29 21.79 4.41
C PRO A 97 -13.00 23.15 5.05
N LYS A 98 -14.00 23.73 5.73
CA LYS A 98 -13.90 25.04 6.39
C LYS A 98 -12.86 25.10 7.51
N TRP A 99 -12.57 23.98 8.17
CA TRP A 99 -11.57 23.92 9.26
C TRP A 99 -10.13 24.00 8.73
N LEU A 100 -9.92 23.63 7.47
CA LEU A 100 -8.62 23.68 6.82
C LEU A 100 -8.38 25.11 6.30
N THR A 101 -8.35 26.10 7.19
CA THR A 101 -8.17 27.53 6.87
C THR A 101 -6.71 27.99 6.97
N GLY A 102 -6.28 28.88 6.09
CA GLY A 102 -4.89 29.37 6.07
C GLY A 102 -3.91 28.34 5.49
N ASN A 103 -2.71 28.25 6.08
CA ASN A 103 -1.65 27.37 5.60
C ASN A 103 -1.97 25.90 5.90
N ILE A 104 -2.24 25.12 4.84
CA ILE A 104 -2.65 23.71 4.90
C ILE A 104 -1.56 22.78 5.46
N GLU A 105 -0.30 23.18 5.37
CA GLU A 105 0.83 22.35 5.79
C GLU A 105 0.80 22.05 7.29
N ARG A 106 0.21 22.96 8.08
CA ARG A 106 0.02 22.75 9.53
C ARG A 106 -0.88 21.55 9.85
N PHE A 107 -1.70 21.15 8.88
CA PHE A 107 -2.65 20.05 9.01
C PHE A 107 -2.21 18.83 8.21
N ARG A 108 -1.09 18.92 7.47
CA ARG A 108 -0.61 17.83 6.62
C ARG A 108 -0.05 16.71 7.48
N VAL A 109 -0.52 15.50 7.21
CA VAL A 109 0.08 14.29 7.78
C VAL A 109 1.31 13.96 6.94
N VAL A 110 2.50 14.12 7.50
CA VAL A 110 3.77 13.78 6.83
C VAL A 110 4.12 12.33 7.16
N GLY A 111 4.23 11.49 6.13
CA GLY A 111 4.81 10.14 6.21
C GLY A 111 3.87 9.00 5.79
N PHE A 112 4.18 8.36 4.67
CA PHE A 112 4.98 7.12 4.67
C PHE A 112 6.17 7.33 3.73
#